data_AF-A0A9W5Y3J0-F1
#
_entry.id   AF-A0A9W5Y3J0-F1
#
_cell.length_a   1.000
_cell.length_b   1.000
_cell.length_c   1.000
_cell.angle_alpha   90.00
_cell.angle_beta   90.00
_cell.angle_gamma   90.00
#
_symmetry.space_group_name_H-M   'P 1'
#
loop_
_entity.id
_entity.type
_entity.pdbx_description
1 polymer ?
#
loop_
_entity_poly.entity_id
_entity_poly.type
_entity_poly.pdbx_seq_one_letter_code
_entity_poly.pdbx_strand_id
1 'polypeptide(L)'
;MNSRKSIILLVIFVLVSTLFVSCSVTEAIQSKIGSKNKDFEYIKQNKVDKIVIQSTRDTGFRFVVTDKSTISEIYDLLSSAKSVSEKSTLEPDYVFEMQMGKEVKKFNYVVGIYDKKTGNFYDDKSIYVVPKRLDNDIIQNLSFIRKPREFENVYYSSILEVIKKNKDGLMKDNGSIGIDISDDRDCAQYILSTDLEQFKRDIKSILPNGQLVDKNSDKFNIIISVKNQGYKTKTFKTIVTITNKKDNSQTNYYVDCKYDDFNAWQINILDKKPDSW
;
A
#
# COMPACT_ATOMS: atom_id res chain seq x y z
N MET A 1 -52.30 48.80 29.57
CA MET A 1 -51.55 48.22 28.44
C MET A 1 -52.35 47.03 27.92
N ASN A 2 -52.75 47.03 26.64
CA ASN A 2 -53.70 46.06 26.09
C ASN A 2 -53.11 44.64 26.23
N SER A 3 -53.82 43.68 26.84
CA SER A 3 -53.28 42.36 27.19
C SER A 3 -52.66 41.62 26.00
N ARG A 4 -53.21 41.83 24.80
CA ARG A 4 -52.66 41.33 23.53
C ARG A 4 -51.30 41.95 23.16
N LYS A 5 -51.07 43.24 23.42
CA LYS A 5 -49.79 43.91 23.17
C LYS A 5 -48.70 43.44 24.15
N SER A 6 -49.05 43.18 25.40
CA SER A 6 -48.13 42.59 26.38
C SER A 6 -47.71 41.16 26.02
N ILE A 7 -48.63 40.35 25.50
CA ILE A 7 -48.31 38.98 25.05
C ILE A 7 -47.39 39.01 23.83
N ILE A 8 -47.65 39.89 22.85
CA ILE A 8 -46.80 40.03 21.67
C ILE A 8 -45.38 40.48 22.06
N LEU A 9 -45.26 41.44 22.97
CA LEU A 9 -43.94 41.87 23.48
C LEU A 9 -43.21 40.76 24.23
N LEU A 10 -43.93 39.94 25.01
CA LEU A 10 -43.34 38.79 25.71
C LEU A 10 -42.83 37.75 24.72
N VAL A 11 -43.59 37.45 23.67
CA VAL A 11 -43.19 36.50 22.62
C VAL A 11 -41.97 37.00 21.84
N ILE A 12 -41.91 38.30 21.50
CA ILE A 12 -40.75 38.90 20.84
C ILE A 12 -39.53 38.87 21.76
N PHE A 13 -39.69 39.14 23.05
CA PHE A 13 -38.60 39.09 24.02
C PHE A 13 -38.05 37.67 24.22
N VAL A 14 -38.93 36.66 24.20
CA VAL A 14 -38.54 35.24 24.21
C VAL A 14 -37.83 34.83 22.91
N LEU A 15 -38.29 35.31 21.74
CA LEU A 15 -37.64 35.04 20.45
C LEU A 15 -36.28 35.73 20.28
N VAL A 16 -36.10 36.93 20.85
CA VAL A 16 -34.82 37.63 20.81
C VAL A 16 -33.84 37.03 21.83
N SER A 17 -34.33 36.55 22.97
CA SER A 17 -33.47 35.87 23.96
C SER A 17 -32.99 34.49 23.51
N THR A 18 -33.71 33.77 22.64
CA THR A 18 -33.20 32.52 22.02
C THR A 18 -32.13 32.77 20.96
N LEU A 19 -31.99 33.98 20.42
CA LEU A 19 -30.87 34.36 19.53
C LEU A 19 -29.55 34.59 20.29
N PHE A 20 -29.60 34.74 21.62
CA PHE A 20 -28.42 34.89 22.48
C PHE A 20 -28.06 33.61 23.26
N VAL A 21 -28.79 32.51 23.07
CA VAL A 21 -28.40 31.18 23.59
C VAL A 21 -27.40 30.53 22.62
N SER A 22 -26.17 31.01 22.76
CA SER A 22 -24.95 30.20 22.75
C SER A 22 -24.41 29.66 21.42
N CYS A 23 -23.37 30.34 20.97
CA CYS A 23 -22.26 29.83 20.14
C CYS A 23 -21.49 28.64 20.77
N SER A 24 -22.01 27.97 21.82
CA SER A 24 -21.37 26.82 22.48
C SER A 24 -22.00 25.47 22.11
N VAL A 25 -23.14 25.46 21.42
CA VAL A 25 -23.76 24.21 20.93
C VAL A 25 -23.09 23.72 19.65
N THR A 26 -22.44 24.60 18.88
CA THR A 26 -21.62 24.23 17.72
C THR A 26 -20.39 23.42 18.11
N GLU A 27 -19.73 23.75 19.22
CA GLU A 27 -18.60 22.98 19.76
C GLU A 27 -19.04 21.63 20.35
N ALA A 28 -20.19 21.58 21.03
CA ALA A 28 -20.72 20.34 21.59
C ALA A 28 -21.23 19.36 20.50
N ILE A 29 -21.78 19.86 19.39
CA ILE A 29 -22.15 19.04 18.23
C ILE A 29 -20.90 18.63 17.42
N GLN A 30 -19.89 19.49 17.29
CA GLN A 30 -18.58 19.12 16.74
C GLN A 30 -17.88 18.03 17.57
N SER A 31 -18.03 18.02 18.89
CA SER A 31 -17.40 17.01 19.74
C SER A 31 -17.97 15.58 19.51
N LYS A 32 -19.19 15.46 18.99
CA LYS A 32 -19.82 14.18 18.59
C LYS A 32 -19.59 13.80 17.13
N ILE A 33 -19.14 14.74 16.30
CA ILE A 33 -18.69 14.50 14.92
C ILE A 33 -17.14 14.48 14.93
N GLY A 34 -16.60 13.36 15.40
CA GLY A 34 -15.18 12.98 15.25
C GLY A 34 -14.17 14.03 15.70
N SER A 35 -13.81 14.05 16.98
CA SER A 35 -12.65 14.78 17.46
C SER A 35 -11.42 14.46 16.61
N LYS A 36 -10.93 15.45 15.86
CA LYS A 36 -9.68 15.32 15.09
C LYS A 36 -8.56 14.87 16.02
N ASN A 37 -7.76 13.92 15.55
CA ASN A 37 -6.58 13.41 16.21
C ASN A 37 -5.56 14.54 16.35
N LYS A 38 -5.23 14.87 17.60
CA LYS A 38 -4.34 15.97 17.93
C LYS A 38 -2.86 15.61 17.81
N ASP A 39 -2.53 14.33 17.68
CA ASP A 39 -1.15 13.85 17.66
C ASP A 39 -0.38 14.38 16.44
N PHE A 40 -1.08 14.76 15.37
CA PHE A 40 -0.52 15.29 14.13
C PHE A 40 -0.63 16.82 14.01
N GLU A 41 -1.10 17.53 15.05
CA GLU A 41 -1.23 19.00 15.03
C GLU A 41 0.10 19.71 14.81
N TYR A 42 1.23 19.07 15.13
CA TYR A 42 2.55 19.59 14.85
C TYR A 42 2.84 19.77 13.36
N ILE A 43 2.07 19.14 12.45
CA ILE A 43 2.24 19.34 11.00
C ILE A 43 1.70 20.72 10.58
N LYS A 44 0.77 21.31 11.34
CA LYS A 44 0.26 22.66 11.06
C LYS A 44 1.35 23.74 11.17
N GLN A 45 1.18 24.82 10.42
CA GLN A 45 1.95 26.07 10.50
C GLN A 45 3.44 25.97 10.12
N ASN A 46 3.79 25.21 9.07
CA ASN A 46 5.16 25.11 8.53
C ASN A 46 6.21 24.57 9.53
N LYS A 47 5.80 23.83 10.56
CA LYS A 47 6.76 23.17 11.46
C LYS A 47 7.42 21.96 10.79
N VAL A 48 6.73 21.33 9.86
CA VAL A 48 7.29 20.27 8.99
C VAL A 48 7.80 20.94 7.72
N ASP A 49 9.11 20.87 7.52
CA ASP A 49 9.80 21.42 6.36
C ASP A 49 9.59 20.55 5.12
N LYS A 50 9.64 19.22 5.34
CA LYS A 50 9.40 18.22 4.29
C LYS A 50 9.00 16.88 4.88
N ILE A 51 8.26 16.11 4.08
CA ILE A 51 7.92 14.72 4.37
C ILE A 51 8.68 13.83 3.39
N VAL A 52 9.45 12.90 3.91
CA VAL A 52 10.11 11.87 3.10
C VAL A 52 9.27 10.61 3.16
N ILE A 53 8.92 10.04 2.02
CA ILE A 53 8.22 8.75 1.94
C ILE A 53 9.14 7.79 1.19
N GLN A 54 9.62 6.75 1.86
CA GLN A 54 10.59 5.81 1.30
C GLN A 54 10.00 4.41 1.28
N SER A 55 10.11 3.70 0.15
CA SER A 55 9.75 2.28 0.12
C SER A 55 10.72 1.46 0.97
N THR A 56 10.17 0.49 1.69
CA THR A 56 10.95 -0.49 2.46
C THR A 56 11.54 -1.59 1.57
N ARG A 57 10.99 -1.77 0.36
CA ARG A 57 11.40 -2.79 -0.62
C ARG A 57 12.40 -2.27 -1.62
N ASP A 58 12.25 -1.01 -2.01
CA ASP A 58 13.22 -0.31 -2.84
C ASP A 58 13.64 1.00 -2.16
N THR A 59 14.79 0.98 -1.50
CA THR A 59 15.32 2.19 -0.82
C THR A 59 15.67 3.32 -1.78
N GLY A 60 15.86 3.05 -3.06
CA GLY A 60 16.04 4.05 -4.11
C GLY A 60 14.73 4.76 -4.48
N PHE A 61 13.60 4.12 -4.19
CA PHE A 61 12.27 4.66 -4.40
C PHE A 61 11.83 5.54 -3.22
N ARG A 62 12.04 6.84 -3.39
CA ARG A 62 11.86 7.84 -2.34
C ARG A 62 11.22 9.10 -2.88
N PHE A 63 10.24 9.62 -2.14
CA PHE A 63 9.58 10.90 -2.40
C PHE A 63 10.00 11.90 -1.34
N VAL A 64 10.16 13.14 -1.79
CA VAL A 64 10.41 14.28 -0.91
C VAL A 64 9.31 15.29 -1.17
N VAL A 65 8.35 15.37 -0.25
CA VAL A 65 7.23 16.29 -0.31
C VAL A 65 7.64 17.57 0.40
N THR A 66 7.83 18.64 -0.36
CA THR A 66 8.11 19.99 0.16
C THR A 66 6.98 20.97 -0.13
N ASP A 67 6.03 20.60 -1.00
CA ASP A 67 4.90 21.43 -1.33
C ASP A 67 3.95 21.56 -0.12
N LYS A 68 3.63 22.81 0.24
CA LYS A 68 2.85 23.09 1.44
C LYS A 68 1.39 22.64 1.32
N SER A 69 0.82 22.64 0.12
CA SER A 69 -0.55 22.16 -0.10
C SER A 69 -0.62 20.65 0.11
N THR A 70 0.33 19.89 -0.45
CA THR A 70 0.43 18.44 -0.24
C THR A 70 0.70 18.08 1.22
N ILE A 71 1.58 18.83 1.92
CA ILE A 71 1.81 18.62 3.36
C ILE A 71 0.51 18.88 4.16
N SER A 72 -0.28 19.88 3.78
CA SER A 72 -1.57 20.17 4.41
C SER A 72 -2.60 19.05 4.17
N GLU A 73 -2.65 18.49 2.96
CA GLU A 73 -3.52 17.34 2.64
C GLU A 73 -3.15 16.10 3.45
N ILE A 74 -1.84 15.79 3.55
CA ILE A 74 -1.35 14.71 4.41
C ILE A 74 -1.74 14.97 5.87
N TYR A 75 -1.63 16.19 6.37
CA TYR A 75 -2.11 16.55 7.71
C TYR A 75 -3.61 16.28 7.86
N ASP A 76 -4.46 16.71 6.92
CA ASP A 76 -5.90 16.53 7.04
C ASP A 76 -6.30 15.05 7.10
N LEU A 77 -5.61 14.21 6.34
CA LEU A 77 -5.75 12.76 6.39
C LEU A 77 -5.32 12.17 7.74
N LEU A 78 -4.13 12.52 8.22
CA LEU A 78 -3.59 12.02 9.48
C LEU A 78 -4.36 12.55 10.70
N SER A 79 -4.85 13.79 10.66
CA SER A 79 -5.72 14.36 11.69
C SER A 79 -7.06 13.65 11.80
N SER A 80 -7.45 12.90 10.78
CA SER A 80 -8.65 12.04 10.80
C SER A 80 -8.34 10.60 11.23
N ALA A 81 -7.07 10.27 11.44
CA ALA A 81 -6.63 8.92 11.77
C ALA A 81 -7.05 8.53 13.20
N LYS A 82 -7.52 7.29 13.36
CA LYS A 82 -8.00 6.79 14.65
C LYS A 82 -6.90 6.04 15.38
N SER A 83 -6.61 6.41 16.63
CA SER A 83 -5.71 5.65 17.49
C SER A 83 -6.30 4.29 17.87
N VAL A 84 -5.47 3.24 17.82
CA VAL A 84 -5.83 1.85 18.17
C VAL A 84 -4.68 1.18 18.93
N SER A 85 -4.94 0.02 19.54
CA SER A 85 -3.94 -0.70 20.35
C SER A 85 -3.11 -1.72 19.56
N GLU A 86 -3.61 -2.17 18.41
CA GLU A 86 -3.00 -3.25 17.63
C GLU A 86 -2.58 -2.72 16.26
N LYS A 87 -1.33 -2.99 15.88
CA LYS A 87 -0.82 -2.69 14.53
C LYS A 87 -0.95 -3.90 13.62
N SER A 88 -0.86 -3.66 12.33
CA SER A 88 -0.73 -4.71 11.32
C SER A 88 0.44 -5.66 11.64
N THR A 89 0.22 -6.94 11.39
CA THR A 89 1.27 -7.98 11.40
C THR A 89 2.06 -8.02 10.09
N LEU A 90 1.64 -7.27 9.07
CA LEU A 90 2.34 -7.16 7.80
C LEU A 90 3.55 -6.25 7.92
N GLU A 91 4.59 -6.58 7.15
CA GLU A 91 5.73 -5.70 6.98
C GLU A 91 5.28 -4.34 6.41
N PRO A 92 5.90 -3.23 6.85
CA PRO A 92 5.60 -1.92 6.29
C PRO A 92 6.00 -1.84 4.82
N ASP A 93 5.21 -1.14 4.02
CA ASP A 93 5.48 -0.83 2.62
C ASP A 93 6.30 0.44 2.47
N TYR A 94 6.03 1.42 3.35
CA TYR A 94 6.70 2.72 3.36
C TYR A 94 7.11 3.16 4.76
N VAL A 95 8.15 3.97 4.82
CA VAL A 95 8.53 4.77 5.99
C VAL A 95 8.32 6.24 5.67
N PHE A 96 7.54 6.91 6.50
CA PHE A 96 7.32 8.34 6.50
C PHE A 96 8.28 9.00 7.47
N GLU A 97 9.07 9.97 7.01
CA GLU A 97 9.89 10.84 7.86
C GLU A 97 9.35 12.27 7.81
N MET A 98 8.75 12.71 8.91
CA MET A 98 8.32 14.10 9.11
C MET A 98 9.51 14.90 9.61
N GLN A 99 10.11 15.74 8.74
CA GLN A 99 11.30 16.51 9.09
C GLN A 99 10.93 17.92 9.56
N MET A 100 11.42 18.30 10.74
CA MET A 100 11.13 19.56 11.43
C MET A 100 12.44 20.16 11.94
N GLY A 101 13.18 20.84 11.07
CA GLY A 101 14.54 21.30 11.34
C GLY A 101 15.48 20.13 11.64
N LYS A 102 15.88 19.99 12.91
CA LYS A 102 16.76 18.91 13.39
C LYS A 102 15.98 17.68 13.89
N GLU A 103 14.69 17.81 14.14
CA GLU A 103 13.86 16.71 14.63
C GLU A 103 13.28 15.93 13.45
N VAL A 104 13.29 14.60 13.56
CA VAL A 104 12.69 13.70 12.58
C VAL A 104 11.79 12.71 13.29
N LYS A 105 10.50 12.70 12.94
CA LYS A 105 9.56 11.67 13.39
C LYS A 105 9.34 10.64 12.29
N LYS A 106 9.43 9.36 12.62
CA LYS A 106 9.31 8.26 11.66
C LYS A 106 8.06 7.45 11.93
N PHE A 107 7.33 7.12 10.87
CA PHE A 107 6.18 6.23 10.93
C PHE A 107 6.28 5.18 9.83
N ASN A 108 6.04 3.93 10.19
CA ASN A 108 5.82 2.83 9.29
C ASN A 108 4.40 2.89 8.73
N TYR A 109 4.24 2.56 7.45
CA TYR A 109 2.95 2.55 6.78
C TYR A 109 2.75 1.26 5.98
N VAL A 110 1.57 0.64 6.14
CA VAL A 110 1.12 -0.52 5.35
C VAL A 110 -0.06 -0.08 4.49
N VAL A 111 0.07 -0.26 3.18
CA VAL A 111 -0.96 0.12 2.20
C VAL A 111 -2.08 -0.90 2.22
N GLY A 112 -3.30 -0.48 1.90
CA GLY A 112 -4.39 -1.42 1.58
C GLY A 112 -5.04 -2.13 2.78
N ILE A 113 -4.68 -1.77 4.01
CA ILE A 113 -5.39 -2.22 5.22
C ILE A 113 -6.53 -1.25 5.53
N TYR A 114 -7.76 -1.75 5.40
CA TYR A 114 -8.98 -0.95 5.64
C TYR A 114 -9.77 -1.42 6.86
N ASP A 115 -9.23 -2.36 7.64
CA ASP A 115 -9.81 -2.73 8.93
C ASP A 115 -9.77 -1.52 9.88
N LYS A 116 -10.86 -1.31 10.61
CA LYS A 116 -11.02 -0.19 11.55
C LYS A 116 -10.41 -0.48 12.93
N LYS A 117 -9.89 -1.68 13.15
CA LYS A 117 -9.31 -2.12 14.42
C LYS A 117 -7.79 -2.25 14.37
N THR A 118 -7.25 -2.59 13.21
CA THR A 118 -5.80 -2.80 13.00
C THR A 118 -5.14 -1.56 12.40
N GLY A 119 -4.18 -0.98 13.11
CA GLY A 119 -3.46 0.21 12.66
C GLY A 119 -2.49 -0.10 11.51
N ASN A 120 -2.53 0.75 10.49
CA ASN A 120 -1.70 0.67 9.30
C ASN A 120 -0.64 1.78 9.23
N PHE A 121 -0.67 2.75 10.15
CA PHE A 121 0.33 3.81 10.27
C PHE A 121 0.80 3.89 11.72
N TYR A 122 2.07 3.65 11.99
CA TYR A 122 2.53 3.47 13.37
C TYR A 122 4.02 3.80 13.56
N ASP A 123 4.37 4.15 14.79
CA ASP A 123 5.75 4.18 15.27
C ASP A 123 5.89 3.22 16.47
N ASP A 124 6.97 3.34 17.25
CA ASP A 124 7.20 2.49 18.41
C ASP A 124 6.24 2.76 19.59
N LYS A 125 5.52 3.88 19.57
CA LYS A 125 4.70 4.38 20.70
C LYS A 125 3.21 4.47 20.35
N SER A 126 2.91 4.75 19.09
CA SER A 126 1.59 5.16 18.65
C SER A 126 1.18 4.39 17.40
N ILE A 127 -0.08 3.97 17.37
CA ILE A 127 -0.64 3.14 16.30
C ILE A 127 -1.95 3.77 15.82
N TYR A 128 -2.07 3.96 14.52
CA TYR A 128 -3.19 4.66 13.89
C TYR A 128 -3.77 3.87 12.72
N VAL A 129 -5.09 3.98 12.57
CA VAL A 129 -5.82 3.61 11.35
C VAL A 129 -5.96 4.85 10.49
N VAL A 130 -5.33 4.84 9.32
CA VAL A 130 -5.37 5.90 8.32
C VAL A 130 -6.24 5.46 7.14
N PRO A 131 -7.11 6.35 6.62
CA PRO A 131 -8.02 6.00 5.52
C PRO A 131 -7.30 5.84 4.17
N LYS A 132 -7.93 5.07 3.27
CA LYS A 132 -7.52 4.78 1.88
C LYS A 132 -7.07 6.00 1.05
N ARG A 133 -7.56 7.19 1.38
CA ARG A 133 -7.21 8.40 0.64
C ARG A 133 -5.71 8.72 0.73
N LEU A 134 -5.03 8.36 1.82
CA LEU A 134 -3.58 8.50 1.88
C LEU A 134 -2.90 7.65 0.80
N ASP A 135 -3.38 6.44 0.53
CA ASP A 135 -2.88 5.63 -0.60
C ASP A 135 -3.05 6.36 -1.91
N ASN A 136 -4.24 6.90 -2.18
CA ASN A 136 -4.53 7.62 -3.41
C ASN A 136 -3.66 8.87 -3.57
N ASP A 137 -3.39 9.61 -2.49
CA ASP A 137 -2.65 10.88 -2.56
C ASP A 137 -1.13 10.65 -2.58
N ILE A 138 -0.63 9.57 -1.94
CA ILE A 138 0.69 9.02 -2.22
C ILE A 138 0.73 8.69 -3.72
N ILE A 139 -0.17 7.84 -4.21
CA ILE A 139 -0.25 7.32 -5.59
C ILE A 139 -0.46 8.40 -6.66
N GLN A 140 -1.18 9.48 -6.39
CA GLN A 140 -1.38 10.57 -7.35
C GLN A 140 -0.09 11.40 -7.49
N ASN A 141 0.66 11.57 -6.40
CA ASN A 141 2.02 12.10 -6.46
C ASN A 141 3.01 11.08 -7.07
N LEU A 142 2.66 9.79 -7.15
CA LEU A 142 3.37 8.75 -7.91
C LEU A 142 3.08 8.76 -9.43
N SER A 143 2.21 9.64 -9.94
CA SER A 143 1.68 9.57 -11.32
C SER A 143 2.70 9.71 -12.46
N PHE A 144 3.95 10.06 -12.15
CA PHE A 144 5.05 10.03 -13.11
C PHE A 144 5.63 8.62 -13.35
N ILE A 145 5.28 7.64 -12.53
CA ILE A 145 5.85 6.30 -12.62
C ILE A 145 5.14 5.50 -13.71
N ARG A 146 5.93 5.07 -14.71
CA ARG A 146 5.47 4.23 -15.81
C ARG A 146 5.26 2.79 -15.35
N LYS A 147 4.29 2.52 -14.49
CA LYS A 147 3.97 1.14 -14.06
C LYS A 147 3.11 0.41 -15.10
N PRO A 148 3.18 -0.94 -15.16
CA PRO A 148 2.16 -1.73 -15.85
C PRO A 148 0.76 -1.42 -15.30
N ARG A 149 -0.24 -1.42 -16.18
CA ARG A 149 -1.64 -1.39 -15.74
C ARG A 149 -1.92 -2.65 -14.93
N GLU A 150 -2.57 -2.52 -13.76
CA GLU A 150 -2.88 -3.67 -12.90
C GLU A 150 -1.62 -4.54 -12.68
N PHE A 151 -0.57 -3.91 -12.16
CA PHE A 151 0.74 -4.52 -11.99
C PHE A 151 0.66 -5.83 -11.22
N GLU A 152 -0.09 -5.83 -10.12
CA GLU A 152 -0.36 -6.99 -9.28
C GLU A 152 -0.93 -8.16 -10.09
N ASN A 153 -1.84 -7.89 -11.02
CA ASN A 153 -2.46 -8.93 -11.85
C ASN A 153 -1.42 -9.57 -12.78
N VAL A 154 -0.62 -8.78 -13.49
CA VAL A 154 0.35 -9.34 -14.46
C VAL A 154 1.58 -9.94 -13.79
N TYR A 155 2.10 -9.29 -12.75
CA TYR A 155 3.35 -9.69 -12.09
C TYR A 155 3.20 -11.06 -11.43
N TYR A 156 2.23 -11.19 -10.51
CA TYR A 156 2.03 -12.45 -9.79
C TYR A 156 1.48 -13.54 -10.70
N SER A 157 0.53 -13.23 -11.61
CA SER A 157 0.00 -14.25 -12.52
C SER A 157 1.06 -14.80 -13.46
N SER A 158 2.00 -13.99 -13.93
CA SER A 158 3.13 -14.47 -14.75
C SER A 158 3.92 -15.59 -14.06
N ILE A 159 4.15 -15.43 -12.75
CA ILE A 159 4.86 -16.41 -11.92
C ILE A 159 3.96 -17.63 -11.69
N LEU A 160 2.70 -17.42 -11.31
CA LEU A 160 1.75 -18.50 -11.03
C LEU A 160 1.49 -19.36 -12.27
N GLU A 161 1.39 -18.79 -13.47
CA GLU A 161 1.19 -19.55 -14.71
C GLU A 161 2.41 -20.42 -15.04
N VAL A 162 3.64 -19.96 -14.80
CA VAL A 162 4.85 -20.80 -14.94
C VAL A 162 4.85 -21.92 -13.91
N ILE A 163 4.43 -21.65 -12.67
CA ILE A 163 4.28 -22.69 -11.63
C ILE A 163 3.23 -23.72 -12.06
N LYS A 164 2.06 -23.28 -12.55
CA LYS A 164 0.99 -24.17 -13.03
C LYS A 164 1.46 -25.05 -14.18
N LYS A 165 2.13 -24.47 -15.19
CA LYS A 165 2.70 -25.20 -16.34
C LYS A 165 3.65 -26.32 -15.91
N ASN A 166 4.38 -26.13 -14.82
CA ASN A 166 5.41 -27.06 -14.35
C ASN A 166 5.03 -27.83 -13.07
N LYS A 167 3.77 -27.74 -12.64
CA LYS A 167 3.30 -28.25 -11.35
C LYS A 167 3.67 -29.71 -11.11
N ASP A 168 3.40 -30.58 -12.08
CA ASP A 168 3.64 -32.02 -11.93
C ASP A 168 5.12 -32.34 -11.79
N GLY A 169 6.00 -31.63 -12.51
CA GLY A 169 7.45 -31.77 -12.37
C GLY A 169 7.94 -31.27 -11.01
N LEU A 170 7.45 -30.12 -10.57
CA LEU A 170 7.78 -29.52 -9.28
C LEU A 170 7.37 -30.40 -8.09
N MET A 171 6.26 -31.13 -8.21
CA MET A 171 5.69 -31.94 -7.12
C MET A 171 6.29 -33.35 -6.99
N LYS A 172 7.01 -33.87 -8.00
CA LYS A 172 7.48 -35.28 -8.03
C LYS A 172 8.34 -35.70 -6.84
N ASP A 173 9.18 -34.80 -6.33
CA ASP A 173 10.19 -35.15 -5.33
C ASP A 173 9.82 -34.73 -3.90
N ASN A 174 8.59 -34.25 -3.67
CA ASN A 174 8.16 -33.66 -2.39
C ASN A 174 9.17 -32.66 -1.79
N GLY A 175 9.95 -31.99 -2.65
CA GLY A 175 11.00 -31.08 -2.24
C GLY A 175 10.46 -29.78 -1.64
N SER A 176 11.28 -29.07 -0.87
CA SER A 176 11.00 -27.69 -0.50
C SER A 176 11.17 -26.78 -1.74
N ILE A 177 10.14 -25.98 -2.04
CA ILE A 177 10.13 -25.08 -3.21
C ILE A 177 9.99 -23.64 -2.74
N GLY A 178 10.99 -22.83 -3.06
CA GLY A 178 11.03 -21.40 -2.76
C GLY A 178 10.69 -20.59 -4.02
N ILE A 179 9.80 -19.61 -3.89
CA ILE A 179 9.54 -18.60 -4.91
C ILE A 179 10.28 -17.34 -4.47
N ASP A 180 11.31 -16.95 -5.22
CA ASP A 180 12.16 -15.81 -4.90
C ASP A 180 11.90 -14.65 -5.87
N ILE A 181 11.36 -13.57 -5.32
CA ILE A 181 11.11 -12.33 -6.05
C ILE A 181 12.05 -11.19 -5.61
N SER A 182 13.01 -11.49 -4.72
CA SER A 182 13.85 -10.46 -4.10
C SER A 182 14.87 -9.85 -5.06
N ASP A 183 15.24 -10.59 -6.11
CA ASP A 183 16.16 -10.12 -7.15
C ASP A 183 15.48 -9.23 -8.21
N ASP A 184 14.14 -9.13 -8.23
CA ASP A 184 13.40 -8.29 -9.17
C ASP A 184 13.30 -6.83 -8.69
N ARG A 185 14.45 -6.16 -8.70
CA ARG A 185 14.60 -4.79 -8.19
C ARG A 185 13.76 -3.76 -8.98
N ASP A 186 13.58 -3.96 -10.28
CA ASP A 186 12.88 -3.01 -11.15
C ASP A 186 11.38 -2.90 -10.84
N CYS A 187 10.83 -3.95 -10.24
CA CYS A 187 9.43 -4.05 -9.84
C CYS A 187 9.22 -3.95 -8.32
N ALA A 188 10.28 -3.99 -7.51
CA ALA A 188 10.22 -4.01 -6.05
C ALA A 188 9.37 -2.85 -5.45
N GLN A 189 9.45 -1.67 -6.04
CA GLN A 189 8.70 -0.47 -5.66
C GLN A 189 7.16 -0.61 -5.77
N TYR A 190 6.65 -1.56 -6.56
CA TYR A 190 5.21 -1.79 -6.75
C TYR A 190 4.65 -2.92 -5.89
N ILE A 191 5.51 -3.67 -5.20
CA ILE A 191 5.12 -4.83 -4.41
C ILE A 191 4.60 -4.35 -3.06
N LEU A 192 3.32 -4.58 -2.78
CA LEU A 192 2.72 -4.25 -1.50
C LEU A 192 2.58 -5.49 -0.62
N SER A 193 2.67 -5.30 0.70
CA SER A 193 2.56 -6.37 1.68
C SER A 193 1.22 -7.09 1.63
N THR A 194 0.12 -6.37 1.37
CA THR A 194 -1.20 -6.99 1.18
C THR A 194 -1.26 -7.92 -0.02
N ASP A 195 -0.58 -7.53 -1.11
CA ASP A 195 -0.55 -8.30 -2.34
C ASP A 195 0.30 -9.56 -2.16
N LEU A 196 1.41 -9.46 -1.41
CA LEU A 196 2.23 -10.61 -1.05
C LEU A 196 1.46 -11.65 -0.23
N GLU A 197 0.59 -11.23 0.68
CA GLU A 197 -0.24 -12.19 1.42
C GLU A 197 -1.23 -12.93 0.52
N GLN A 198 -1.81 -12.25 -0.47
CA GLN A 198 -2.64 -12.92 -1.46
C GLN A 198 -1.80 -13.86 -2.32
N PHE A 199 -0.65 -13.41 -2.81
CA PHE A 199 0.26 -14.22 -3.62
C PHE A 199 0.74 -15.48 -2.87
N LYS A 200 1.05 -15.38 -1.57
CA LYS A 200 1.37 -16.55 -0.73
C LYS A 200 0.24 -17.57 -0.71
N ARG A 201 -1.03 -17.12 -0.59
CA ARG A 201 -2.20 -18.01 -0.67
C ARG A 201 -2.33 -18.66 -2.04
N ASP A 202 -2.14 -17.88 -3.10
CA ASP A 202 -2.25 -18.37 -4.48
C ASP A 202 -1.16 -19.41 -4.80
N ILE A 203 0.08 -19.18 -4.37
CA ILE A 203 1.17 -20.16 -4.42
C ILE A 203 0.71 -21.46 -3.75
N LYS A 204 0.24 -21.38 -2.50
CA LYS A 204 -0.19 -22.56 -1.72
C LYS A 204 -1.34 -23.33 -2.38
N SER A 205 -2.24 -22.63 -3.07
CA SER A 205 -3.36 -23.25 -3.78
C SER A 205 -2.91 -24.12 -4.96
N ILE A 206 -1.84 -23.73 -5.65
CA ILE A 206 -1.30 -24.45 -6.82
C ILE A 206 -0.26 -25.47 -6.38
N LEU A 207 0.58 -25.08 -5.42
CA LEU A 207 1.79 -25.75 -4.97
C LEU A 207 1.85 -25.75 -3.43
N PRO A 208 1.25 -26.75 -2.74
CA PRO A 208 1.11 -26.75 -1.28
C PRO A 208 2.43 -26.68 -0.49
N ASN A 209 3.50 -27.24 -1.04
CA ASN A 209 4.87 -27.18 -0.50
C ASN A 209 5.64 -25.90 -0.92
N GLY A 210 5.09 -25.09 -1.82
CA GLY A 210 5.66 -23.82 -2.25
C GLY A 210 5.58 -22.74 -1.18
N GLN A 211 6.62 -21.92 -1.05
CA GLN A 211 6.68 -20.80 -0.11
C GLN A 211 7.39 -19.62 -0.75
N LEU A 212 6.95 -18.40 -0.43
CA LEU A 212 7.72 -17.22 -0.77
C LEU A 212 9.03 -17.23 0.04
N VAL A 213 10.16 -16.98 -0.62
CA VAL A 213 11.48 -16.88 0.03
C VAL A 213 11.54 -15.60 0.86
N ASP A 214 12.08 -15.72 2.07
CA ASP A 214 12.37 -14.62 2.98
C ASP A 214 13.77 -14.79 3.55
N LYS A 215 14.78 -14.33 2.81
CA LYS A 215 16.22 -14.38 3.16
C LYS A 215 16.71 -15.77 3.61
N ASN A 216 16.07 -16.82 3.09
CA ASN A 216 16.27 -18.21 3.49
C ASN A 216 16.28 -19.15 2.28
N SER A 217 16.75 -18.65 1.13
CA SER A 217 16.75 -19.38 -0.14
C SER A 217 17.53 -20.70 -0.04
N ASP A 218 18.50 -20.79 0.87
CA ASP A 218 19.30 -21.98 1.20
C ASP A 218 18.45 -23.18 1.65
N LYS A 219 17.27 -22.95 2.26
CA LYS A 219 16.39 -24.00 2.78
C LYS A 219 15.59 -24.75 1.70
N PHE A 220 15.62 -24.25 0.47
CA PHE A 220 14.82 -24.80 -0.62
C PHE A 220 15.68 -25.57 -1.61
N ASN A 221 15.20 -26.76 -1.97
CA ASN A 221 15.80 -27.62 -2.98
C ASN A 221 15.57 -27.07 -4.38
N ILE A 222 14.39 -26.50 -4.62
CA ILE A 222 14.02 -25.85 -5.87
C ILE A 222 13.78 -24.37 -5.60
N ILE A 223 14.36 -23.51 -6.41
CA ILE A 223 14.13 -22.07 -6.39
C ILE A 223 13.50 -21.64 -7.71
N ILE A 224 12.38 -20.94 -7.63
CA ILE A 224 11.71 -20.28 -8.74
C ILE A 224 12.01 -18.79 -8.59
N SER A 225 12.99 -18.29 -9.35
CA SER A 225 13.38 -16.87 -9.32
C SER A 225 12.74 -16.09 -10.46
N VAL A 226 12.59 -14.79 -10.27
CA VAL A 226 11.92 -13.88 -11.22
C VAL A 226 12.85 -12.73 -11.55
N LYS A 227 12.93 -12.36 -12.82
CA LYS A 227 13.72 -11.22 -13.28
C LYS A 227 13.00 -10.46 -14.40
N ASN A 228 12.49 -9.28 -14.07
CA ASN A 228 11.92 -8.37 -15.07
C ASN A 228 12.91 -8.06 -16.21
N GLN A 229 12.40 -7.97 -17.43
CA GLN A 229 13.14 -7.62 -18.64
C GLN A 229 12.63 -6.33 -19.30
N GLY A 230 11.77 -5.60 -18.59
CA GLY A 230 11.18 -4.35 -19.03
C GLY A 230 9.66 -4.37 -19.05
N TYR A 231 9.09 -3.19 -18.87
CA TYR A 231 7.65 -2.98 -18.93
C TYR A 231 7.26 -1.61 -19.48
N LYS A 232 6.01 -1.54 -19.93
CA LYS A 232 5.25 -0.32 -20.24
C LYS A 232 3.84 -0.51 -19.68
N THR A 233 2.99 0.50 -19.79
CA THR A 233 1.59 0.42 -19.33
C THR A 233 0.83 -0.80 -19.87
N LYS A 234 1.07 -1.20 -21.13
CA LYS A 234 0.39 -2.34 -21.79
C LYS A 234 1.29 -3.52 -22.15
N THR A 235 2.55 -3.53 -21.73
CA THR A 235 3.48 -4.64 -22.03
C THR A 235 4.31 -4.97 -20.81
N PHE A 236 4.50 -6.25 -20.52
CA PHE A 236 5.32 -6.69 -19.40
C PHE A 236 6.12 -7.93 -19.82
N LYS A 237 7.43 -7.91 -19.59
CA LYS A 237 8.33 -8.99 -19.95
C LYS A 237 9.10 -9.42 -18.71
N THR A 238 9.09 -10.72 -18.41
CA THR A 238 9.87 -11.26 -17.30
C THR A 238 10.43 -12.64 -17.64
N ILE A 239 11.55 -12.99 -17.02
CA ILE A 239 12.09 -14.34 -17.04
C ILE A 239 11.77 -14.98 -15.69
N VAL A 240 11.12 -16.13 -15.72
CA VAL A 240 10.94 -16.98 -14.55
C VAL A 240 11.87 -18.17 -14.70
N THR A 241 12.77 -18.35 -13.73
CA THR A 241 13.79 -19.39 -13.77
C THR A 241 13.50 -20.42 -12.70
N ILE A 242 13.38 -21.69 -13.09
CA ILE A 242 13.29 -22.81 -12.16
C ILE A 242 14.69 -23.43 -12.03
N THR A 243 15.25 -23.39 -10.83
CA THR A 243 16.56 -23.97 -10.51
C THR A 243 16.36 -25.13 -9.54
N ASN A 244 16.81 -26.33 -9.91
CA ASN A 244 16.87 -27.46 -9.00
C ASN A 244 18.31 -27.62 -8.49
N LYS A 245 18.50 -27.41 -7.19
CA LYS A 245 19.83 -27.47 -6.56
C LYS A 245 20.35 -28.90 -6.38
N LYS A 246 19.49 -29.92 -6.48
CA LYS A 246 19.91 -31.32 -6.30
C LYS A 246 20.72 -31.81 -7.50
N ASP A 247 20.26 -31.49 -8.71
CA ASP A 247 20.87 -31.90 -9.98
C ASP A 247 21.57 -30.74 -10.71
N ASN A 248 21.55 -29.53 -10.13
CA ASN A 248 22.05 -28.29 -10.71
C ASN A 248 21.43 -27.96 -12.08
N SER A 249 20.21 -28.41 -12.35
CA SER A 249 19.48 -28.04 -13.55
C SER A 249 18.81 -26.67 -13.41
N GLN A 250 18.74 -25.95 -14.52
CA GLN A 250 18.11 -24.65 -14.61
C GLN A 250 17.29 -24.56 -15.91
N THR A 251 16.04 -24.14 -15.78
CA THR A 251 15.14 -23.92 -16.91
C THR A 251 14.59 -22.50 -16.86
N ASN A 252 14.71 -21.77 -17.96
CA ASN A 252 14.21 -20.40 -18.09
C ASN A 252 12.90 -20.39 -18.88
N TYR A 253 11.90 -19.69 -18.36
CA TYR A 253 10.65 -19.40 -19.04
C TYR A 253 10.57 -17.90 -19.31
N TYR A 254 10.35 -17.56 -20.57
CA TYR A 254 10.22 -16.18 -21.04
C TYR A 254 8.73 -15.85 -21.10
N VAL A 255 8.29 -14.93 -20.23
CA VAL A 255 6.89 -14.55 -20.12
C VAL A 255 6.68 -13.20 -20.81
N ASP A 256 5.96 -13.23 -21.95
CA ASP A 256 5.60 -12.05 -22.75
C ASP A 256 4.13 -11.71 -22.57
N CYS A 257 3.88 -10.61 -21.88
CA CYS A 257 2.54 -10.15 -21.54
C CYS A 257 2.14 -8.92 -22.33
N LYS A 258 0.91 -8.93 -22.85
CA LYS A 258 0.28 -7.77 -23.50
C LYS A 258 -1.09 -7.51 -22.89
N TYR A 259 -1.37 -6.24 -22.61
CA TYR A 259 -2.68 -5.82 -22.15
C TYR A 259 -3.57 -5.55 -23.36
N ASP A 260 -4.66 -6.31 -23.46
CA ASP A 260 -5.57 -6.25 -24.61
C ASP A 260 -6.63 -5.14 -24.48
N ASP A 261 -7.47 -5.04 -25.51
CA ASP A 261 -8.56 -4.06 -25.58
C ASP A 261 -9.81 -4.51 -24.79
N PHE A 262 -9.83 -5.75 -24.29
CA PHE A 262 -10.88 -6.28 -23.40
C PHE A 262 -10.57 -6.04 -21.91
N ASN A 263 -9.53 -5.25 -21.63
CA ASN A 263 -9.04 -4.96 -20.27
C ASN A 263 -8.51 -6.19 -19.53
N ALA A 264 -7.82 -7.09 -20.23
CA ALA A 264 -7.17 -8.25 -19.65
C ALA A 264 -5.69 -8.38 -20.09
N TRP A 265 -4.86 -8.95 -19.20
CA TRP A 265 -3.51 -9.34 -19.54
C TRP A 265 -3.50 -10.70 -20.24
N GLN A 266 -2.94 -10.72 -21.45
CA GLN A 266 -2.62 -11.95 -22.18
C GLN A 266 -1.21 -12.38 -21.81
N ILE A 267 -1.07 -13.51 -21.12
CA ILE A 267 0.20 -14.02 -20.58
C ILE A 267 0.69 -15.17 -21.47
N ASN A 268 1.79 -14.97 -22.20
CA ASN A 268 2.37 -16.01 -23.04
C ASN A 268 3.67 -16.54 -22.42
N ILE A 269 3.72 -17.85 -22.15
CA ILE A 269 4.91 -18.52 -21.58
C ILE A 269 5.66 -19.25 -22.69
N LEU A 270 6.91 -18.87 -22.90
CA LEU A 270 7.75 -19.37 -23.98
C LEU A 270 9.00 -20.05 -23.40
N ASP A 271 9.40 -21.16 -24.00
CA ASP A 271 10.58 -21.93 -23.57
C ASP A 271 11.89 -21.41 -24.21
N LYS A 272 11.78 -20.44 -25.14
CA LYS A 272 12.89 -19.76 -25.80
C LYS A 272 12.69 -18.25 -25.77
N LYS A 273 13.81 -17.51 -25.69
CA LYS A 273 13.79 -16.05 -25.73
C LYS A 273 13.24 -15.60 -27.09
N PRO A 274 12.22 -14.73 -27.13
CA PRO A 274 11.76 -14.15 -28.39
C PRO A 274 12.82 -13.26 -29.02
N ASP A 275 12.92 -13.24 -30.35
CA ASP A 275 13.87 -12.38 -31.06
C ASP A 275 13.57 -10.88 -30.87
N SER A 276 12.33 -10.54 -30.49
CA SER A 276 11.85 -9.17 -30.25
C SER A 276 12.18 -8.63 -28.84
N TRP A 277 13.00 -9.35 -28.07
CA TRP A 277 13.37 -9.03 -26.70
C TRP A 277 14.80 -8.53 -26.57
#